data_AF-C0VN92-F1
#
_entry.id   AF-C0VN92-F1
#
_cell.length_a   1.000
_cell.length_b   1.000
_cell.length_c   1.000
_cell.angle_alpha   90.00
_cell.angle_beta   90.00
_cell.angle_gamma   90.00
#
_symmetry.space_group_name_H-M   'P 1'
#
loop_
_entity.id
_entity.type
_entity.pdbx_description
1 polymer ?
#
loop_
_entity_poly.entity_id
_entity_poly.type
_entity_poly.pdbx_seq_one_letter_code
_entity_poly.pdbx_strand_id
1 'polypeptide(L)'
;MRNEGPYADVDNATKTMLLLPLNASSGKQKFTLILTVDSQTWSLKAESQNPRNYSLLMTSTGLKCKTKTPANITNQSCGLASEEW
;
A
#
# COMPACT_ATOMS: atom_id res chain seq x y z
N MET A 1 10.12 20.93 -26.65
CA MET A 1 8.98 20.12 -26.18
C MET A 1 9.13 19.97 -24.68
N ARG A 2 8.08 20.27 -23.92
CA ARG A 2 8.10 20.14 -22.45
C ARG A 2 7.92 18.65 -22.16
N ASN A 3 8.90 18.01 -21.52
CA ASN A 3 8.75 16.62 -21.08
C ASN A 3 7.81 16.63 -19.90
N GLU A 4 6.54 16.33 -20.16
CA GLU A 4 5.55 16.26 -19.11
C GLU A 4 5.33 14.79 -18.76
N GLY A 5 5.41 14.48 -17.46
CA GLY A 5 5.30 13.11 -16.96
C GLY A 5 3.90 12.54 -17.19
N PRO A 6 3.69 11.24 -16.92
CA PRO A 6 2.44 10.52 -17.22
C PRO A 6 1.18 11.04 -16.50
N TYR A 7 1.27 12.14 -15.75
CA TYR A 7 0.20 12.73 -14.94
C TYR A 7 0.03 14.24 -15.16
N ALA A 8 0.64 14.81 -16.19
CA ALA A 8 0.64 16.25 -16.41
C ALA A 8 -0.75 16.85 -16.68
N ASP A 9 -1.65 16.06 -17.25
CA ASP A 9 -3.01 16.46 -17.62
C ASP A 9 -4.07 16.09 -16.57
N VAL A 10 -3.67 15.72 -15.35
CA VAL A 10 -4.61 15.35 -14.28
C VAL A 10 -4.98 16.61 -13.48
N ASP A 11 -6.02 17.32 -13.94
CA ASP A 11 -6.52 18.60 -13.37
C ASP A 11 -6.81 18.57 -11.87
N ASN A 12 -7.20 17.40 -11.34
CA ASN A 12 -7.35 17.14 -9.91
C ASN A 12 -7.41 15.62 -9.69
N ALA A 13 -6.35 15.03 -9.13
CA ALA A 13 -6.26 13.59 -8.85
C ALA A 13 -7.14 13.17 -7.66
N THR A 14 -8.45 13.39 -7.76
CA THR A 14 -9.43 12.95 -6.75
C THR A 14 -9.79 11.47 -6.88
N LYS A 15 -9.34 10.78 -7.95
CA LYS A 15 -9.31 9.32 -8.00
C LYS A 15 -8.05 8.79 -7.31
N THR A 16 -8.07 8.81 -5.99
CA THR A 16 -7.07 8.19 -5.10
C THR A 16 -7.14 6.65 -5.06
N MET A 17 -8.02 6.04 -5.86
CA MET A 17 -8.21 4.58 -5.89
C MET A 17 -7.54 3.96 -7.10
N LEU A 18 -6.40 3.30 -6.87
CA LEU A 18 -5.81 2.36 -7.81
C LEU A 18 -6.53 1.00 -7.66
N LEU A 19 -7.35 0.63 -8.64
CA LEU A 19 -7.92 -0.72 -8.71
C LEU A 19 -6.84 -1.69 -9.16
N LEU A 20 -6.14 -2.28 -8.19
CA LEU A 20 -5.23 -3.39 -8.47
C LEU A 20 -6.05 -4.67 -8.60
N PRO A 21 -6.01 -5.38 -9.74
CA PRO A 21 -6.65 -6.69 -9.84
C PRO A 21 -6.00 -7.64 -8.83
N LEU A 22 -6.76 -8.05 -7.82
CA LEU A 22 -6.36 -9.10 -6.89
C LEU A 22 -6.55 -10.45 -7.59
N ASN A 23 -5.50 -10.99 -8.19
CA ASN A 23 -5.51 -12.37 -8.68
C ASN A 23 -5.45 -13.33 -7.48
N ALA A 24 -6.61 -13.74 -6.96
CA ALA A 24 -6.68 -14.79 -5.96
C ALA A 24 -6.53 -16.16 -6.64
N SER A 25 -5.41 -16.84 -6.42
CA SER A 25 -5.19 -18.20 -6.91
C SER A 25 -6.02 -19.26 -6.16
N SER A 26 -6.44 -18.97 -4.92
CA SER A 26 -7.37 -19.81 -4.15
C SER A 26 -8.03 -19.03 -3.01
N GLY A 27 -9.34 -19.23 -2.80
CA GLY A 27 -10.09 -18.67 -1.67
C GLY A 27 -10.48 -17.19 -1.80
N LYS A 28 -11.51 -16.77 -1.06
CA LYS A 28 -11.94 -15.36 -0.98
C LYS A 28 -11.14 -14.66 0.12
N GLN A 29 -9.94 -14.18 -0.21
CA GLN A 29 -9.20 -13.32 0.71
C GLN A 29 -9.44 -11.85 0.36
N LYS A 30 -9.77 -11.04 1.38
CA LYS A 30 -10.01 -9.62 1.23
C LYS A 30 -8.80 -8.85 1.75
N PHE A 31 -8.18 -8.10 0.86
CA PHE A 31 -7.15 -7.13 1.18
C PHE A 31 -7.62 -5.74 0.77
N THR A 32 -7.31 -4.75 1.59
CA THR A 32 -7.44 -3.33 1.24
C THR A 32 -6.06 -2.82 0.86
N LEU A 33 -5.92 -2.30 -0.36
CA LEU A 33 -4.68 -1.69 -0.82
C LEU A 33 -4.76 -0.17 -0.66
N ILE A 34 -3.79 0.40 0.04
CA ILE A 34 -3.73 1.83 0.34
C ILE A 34 -2.37 2.35 -0.11
N LEU A 35 -2.38 3.17 -1.16
CA LEU A 35 -1.21 3.92 -1.62
C LEU A 35 -1.33 5.35 -1.08
N THR A 36 -0.41 5.76 -0.22
CA THR A 36 -0.26 7.15 0.19
C THR A 36 0.95 7.75 -0.52
N VAL A 37 0.76 8.84 -1.24
CA VAL A 37 1.82 9.59 -1.92
C VAL A 37 1.90 10.97 -1.30
N ASP A 38 3.11 11.38 -0.91
CA ASP A 38 3.42 12.73 -0.44
C ASP A 38 4.70 13.20 -1.13
N SER A 39 4.53 14.07 -2.14
CA SER A 39 5.58 14.65 -2.98
C SER A 39 6.57 13.62 -3.56
N GLN A 40 7.67 13.36 -2.85
CA GLN A 40 8.73 12.42 -3.25
C GLN A 40 8.71 11.11 -2.46
N THR A 41 7.83 10.98 -1.48
CA THR A 41 7.69 9.80 -0.64
C THR A 41 6.39 9.07 -0.93
N TRP A 42 6.41 7.75 -0.79
CA TRP A 42 5.21 6.95 -0.90
C TRP A 42 5.24 5.76 0.04
N SER A 43 4.05 5.29 0.40
CA SER A 43 3.85 4.05 1.14
C SER A 43 2.72 3.26 0.52
N LEU A 44 2.93 1.95 0.35
CA LEU A 44 1.93 1.01 -0.12
C LEU A 44 1.65 0.01 0.99
N LYS A 45 0.39 -0.03 1.43
CA LYS A 45 -0.10 -0.97 2.43
C LYS A 45 -1.02 -1.99 1.78
N ALA A 46 -0.85 -3.26 2.14
CA ALA A 46 -1.81 -4.32 1.87
C ALA A 46 -2.38 -4.82 3.20
N GLU A 47 -3.53 -4.30 3.59
CA GLU A 47 -4.16 -4.62 4.87
C GLU A 47 -5.12 -5.81 4.70
N SER A 48 -4.79 -6.92 5.34
CA SER A 48 -5.64 -8.12 5.37
C SER A 48 -6.84 -7.89 6.27
N GLN A 49 -8.04 -8.24 5.79
CA GLN A 49 -9.25 -8.30 6.62
C GLN A 49 -9.34 -9.58 7.46
N ASN A 50 -8.43 -10.53 7.25
CA ASN A 50 -8.31 -11.74 8.05
C ASN A 50 -7.13 -11.61 9.02
N PRO A 51 -7.33 -11.67 10.35
CA PRO A 51 -6.27 -11.50 11.34
C PRO A 51 -5.23 -12.62 11.35
N ARG A 52 -5.49 -13.74 10.66
CA ARG A 52 -4.52 -14.84 10.52
C ARG A 52 -3.48 -14.60 9.44
N ASN A 53 -3.78 -13.72 8.49
CA ASN A 53 -2.89 -13.40 7.39
C ASN A 53 -2.07 -12.16 7.71
N TYR A 54 -0.88 -12.09 7.12
CA TYR A 54 -0.07 -10.90 7.19
C TYR A 54 -0.66 -9.76 6.38
N SER A 55 -0.53 -8.56 6.93
CA SER A 55 -0.61 -7.29 6.22
C SER A 55 0.80 -6.78 5.96
N LEU A 56 1.00 -6.08 4.86
CA LEU A 56 2.32 -5.72 4.34
C LEU A 56 2.43 -4.20 4.21
N LEU A 57 3.62 -3.64 4.44
CA LEU A 57 3.98 -2.25 4.16
C LEU A 57 5.26 -2.23 3.32
N MET A 58 5.25 -1.44 2.26
CA MET A 58 6.44 -1.06 1.49
C MET A 58 6.50 0.46 1.37
N THR A 59 7.68 1.06 1.59
CA THR A 59 7.88 2.51 1.44
C THR A 59 8.90 2.85 0.36
N SER A 60 8.85 4.08 -0.13
CA SER A 60 9.84 4.64 -1.07
C SER A 60 11.26 4.70 -0.49
N THR A 61 11.40 4.70 0.84
CA THR A 61 12.68 4.69 1.56
C THR A 61 13.25 3.28 1.75
N GLY A 62 12.56 2.25 1.27
CA GLY A 62 13.04 0.87 1.28
C GLY A 62 12.55 0.02 2.44
N LEU A 63 11.75 0.54 3.37
CA LEU A 63 11.14 -0.27 4.42
C LEU A 63 10.21 -1.30 3.78
N LYS A 64 10.40 -2.57 4.15
CA LYS A 64 9.53 -3.68 3.80
C LYS A 64 9.29 -4.50 5.06
N CYS A 65 8.05 -4.59 5.48
CA CYS A 65 7.71 -5.33 6.69
C CYS A 65 6.31 -5.93 6.60
N LYS A 66 6.03 -6.84 7.54
CA LYS A 66 4.74 -7.49 7.67
C LYS A 66 4.29 -7.59 9.13
N THR A 67 2.98 -7.60 9.37
CA THR A 67 2.37 -7.84 10.68
C THR A 67 1.00 -8.50 10.54
N LYS A 68 0.55 -9.24 11.57
CA LYS A 68 -0.83 -9.73 11.67
C LYS A 68 -1.76 -8.74 12.39
N THR A 69 -1.23 -7.60 12.84
CA THR A 69 -2.00 -6.54 13.54
C THR A 69 -2.18 -5.30 12.65
N PRO A 70 -3.04 -5.35 11.62
CA PRO A 70 -3.17 -4.28 10.62
C PRO A 70 -3.51 -2.91 11.23
N ALA A 71 -4.26 -2.90 12.34
CA ALA A 71 -4.62 -1.67 13.05
C ALA A 71 -3.41 -0.84 13.53
N ASN A 72 -2.22 -1.43 13.61
CA ASN A 72 -1.00 -0.76 14.05
C ASN A 72 -0.10 -0.31 12.89
N ILE A 73 -0.45 -0.59 11.63
CA ILE A 73 0.36 -0.17 10.48
C ILE A 73 0.16 1.33 10.24
N THR A 74 1.28 2.05 10.11
CA THR A 74 1.32 3.44 9.65
C THR A 74 1.97 3.52 8.26
N ASN A 75 2.10 4.72 7.70
CA ASN A 75 2.81 4.91 6.42
C ASN A 75 4.33 4.67 6.53
N GLN A 76 4.86 4.46 7.74
CA GLN A 76 6.30 4.42 8.02
C GLN A 76 6.71 3.23 8.90
N SER A 77 5.77 2.42 9.38
CA SER A 77 6.04 1.28 10.27
C SER A 77 4.92 0.24 10.20
N CYS A 78 5.27 -1.04 10.35
CA CYS A 78 4.30 -2.13 10.52
C CYS A 78 3.76 -2.26 11.95
N GLY A 79 4.20 -1.40 12.88
CA GLY A 79 3.73 -1.43 14.25
C GLY A 79 4.22 -2.65 15.04
N LEU A 80 3.41 -3.10 16.00
CA LEU A 80 3.77 -4.15 16.96
C LEU A 80 3.84 -5.54 16.31
N ALA A 81 4.69 -6.39 16.88
CA ALA A 81 4.94 -7.76 16.43
C ALA A 81 5.19 -7.85 14.91
N SER A 82 5.86 -6.83 14.38
CA SER A 82 6.25 -6.78 12.98
C SER A 82 7.57 -7.48 12.75
N GLU A 83 7.74 -7.97 11.53
CA GLU A 83 8.95 -8.64 11.08
C GLU A 83 9.31 -8.17 9.68
N GLU A 84 10.57 -8.33 9.31
CA GLU A 84 11.08 -8.05 7.97
C GLU A 84 10.46 -9.02 6.95
N TRP A 85 10.31 -8.53 5.72
CA TRP A 85 9.75 -9.24 4.58
C TRP A 85 10.87 -9.90 3.76
#